data_AF-A0AA91Q036-F1
#
_entry.id   AF-A0AA91Q036-F1
#
_cell.length_a   1.000
_cell.length_b   1.000
_cell.length_c   1.000
_cell.angle_alpha   90.00
_cell.angle_beta   90.00
_cell.angle_gamma   90.00
#
_symmetry.space_group_name_H-M   'P 1'
#
loop_
_entity.id
_entity.type
_entity.pdbx_description
1 polymer ?
#
loop_
_entity_poly.entity_id
_entity_poly.type
_entity_poly.pdbx_seq_one_letter_code
_entity_poly.pdbx_strand_id
1 'polypeptide(L)'
;MNETRQNTRTRHKKEQGAFGKAIHYGFDLVIVSAFLAGVRRNTGLTPDLDMLPNESANYYAQKYLDIGESIFDYSSAYLRSSDYFKRSK
;
A
#
# COMPACT_ATOMS: atom_id res chain seq x y z
N MET A 1 -4.82 15.24 -44.76
CA MET A 1 -4.06 16.22 -43.94
C MET A 1 -4.64 16.41 -42.52
N ASN A 2 -5.49 15.49 -42.01
CA ASN A 2 -6.19 15.64 -40.73
C ASN A 2 -5.82 14.58 -39.66
N GLU A 3 -5.01 13.58 -40.01
CA GLU A 3 -4.66 12.48 -39.11
C GLU A 3 -3.50 12.83 -38.16
N THR A 4 -2.62 13.75 -38.56
CA THR A 4 -1.43 14.14 -37.76
C THR A 4 -1.79 14.95 -36.50
N ARG A 5 -2.98 15.57 -36.44
CA ARG A 5 -3.39 16.40 -35.29
C ARG A 5 -4.07 15.64 -34.14
N GLN A 6 -4.55 14.42 -34.37
CA GLN A 6 -5.20 13.64 -33.30
C GLN A 6 -4.22 12.81 -32.45
N ASN A 7 -3.03 12.52 -32.98
CA ASN A 7 -2.03 11.67 -32.31
C ASN A 7 -1.31 12.40 -31.14
N THR A 8 -1.22 13.73 -31.17
CA THR A 8 -0.49 14.49 -30.13
C THR A 8 -1.31 14.77 -28.88
N ARG A 9 -2.65 14.76 -28.94
CA ARG A 9 -3.52 14.97 -27.76
C ARG A 9 -3.74 13.73 -26.91
N THR A 10 -3.60 12.54 -27.49
CA THR A 10 -3.77 11.26 -26.78
C THR A 10 -2.53 10.82 -26.02
N ARG A 11 -1.34 11.33 -26.39
CA ARG A 11 -0.07 11.09 -25.69
C ARG A 11 0.00 11.80 -24.32
N HIS A 12 -0.37 13.08 -24.25
CA HIS A 12 -0.27 13.86 -23.01
C HIS A 12 -1.28 13.48 -21.91
N LYS A 13 -2.45 12.93 -22.26
CA LYS A 13 -3.45 12.47 -21.27
C LYS A 13 -3.16 11.07 -20.72
N LYS A 14 -2.41 10.24 -21.47
CA LYS A 14 -2.03 8.88 -21.06
C LYS A 14 -1.00 8.88 -19.93
N GLU A 15 -0.08 9.84 -19.92
CA GLU A 15 0.96 9.94 -18.87
C GLU A 15 0.38 10.39 -17.53
N GLN A 16 -0.53 11.37 -17.54
CA GLN A 16 -1.22 11.84 -16.34
C GLN A 16 -2.14 10.75 -15.73
N GLY A 17 -2.78 9.95 -16.58
CA GLY A 17 -3.67 8.87 -16.15
C GLY A 17 -2.96 7.61 -15.63
N ALA A 18 -1.73 7.35 -16.06
CA ALA A 18 -0.94 6.21 -15.58
C ALA A 18 -0.31 6.49 -14.20
N PHE A 19 0.20 7.71 -13.99
CA PHE A 19 0.81 8.10 -12.73
C PHE A 19 -0.22 8.15 -11.58
N GLY A 20 -1.41 8.71 -11.83
CA GLY A 20 -2.49 8.71 -10.83
C GLY A 20 -2.95 7.30 -10.42
N LYS A 21 -3.00 6.36 -11.38
CA LYS A 21 -3.33 4.96 -11.09
C LYS A 21 -2.23 4.24 -10.31
N ALA A 22 -0.97 4.50 -10.64
CA ALA A 22 0.17 3.92 -9.91
C ALA A 22 0.17 4.35 -8.44
N ILE A 23 -0.10 5.62 -8.16
CA ILE A 23 -0.26 6.12 -6.78
C ILE A 23 -1.45 5.44 -6.10
N HIS A 24 -2.58 5.32 -6.78
CA HIS A 24 -3.77 4.68 -6.20
C HIS A 24 -3.51 3.22 -5.82
N TYR A 25 -2.90 2.44 -6.73
CA TYR A 25 -2.52 1.07 -6.42
C TYR A 25 -1.47 0.99 -5.30
N GLY A 26 -0.51 1.91 -5.27
CA GLY A 26 0.46 1.98 -4.16
C GLY A 26 -0.22 2.27 -2.82
N PHE A 27 -1.19 3.18 -2.81
CA PHE A 27 -1.97 3.52 -1.62
C PHE A 27 -2.81 2.32 -1.14
N ASP A 28 -3.47 1.62 -2.06
CA ASP A 28 -4.24 0.41 -1.74
C ASP A 28 -3.34 -0.69 -1.17
N LEU A 29 -2.15 -0.90 -1.76
CA LEU A 29 -1.15 -1.84 -1.23
C LEU A 29 -0.74 -1.47 0.20
N VAL A 30 -0.49 -0.19 0.47
CA VAL A 30 -0.16 0.28 1.82
C VAL A 30 -1.30 0.06 2.81
N ILE A 31 -2.54 0.32 2.40
CA ILE A 31 -3.72 0.09 3.26
C ILE A 31 -3.85 -1.40 3.57
N VAL A 32 -3.73 -2.25 2.55
CA VAL A 32 -3.85 -3.70 2.71
C VAL A 32 -2.75 -4.20 3.66
N SER A 33 -1.48 -3.79 3.48
CA SER A 33 -0.41 -4.22 4.39
C SER A 33 -0.63 -3.75 5.83
N ALA A 34 -1.06 -2.50 6.04
CA ALA A 34 -1.38 -1.97 7.37
C ALA A 34 -2.58 -2.68 8.01
N PHE A 35 -3.58 -3.08 7.21
CA PHE A 35 -4.71 -3.87 7.68
C PHE A 35 -4.27 -5.26 8.15
N LEU A 36 -3.45 -5.96 7.36
CA LEU A 36 -2.88 -7.25 7.75
C LEU A 36 -2.03 -7.15 9.02
N ALA A 37 -1.22 -6.08 9.16
CA ALA A 37 -0.48 -5.80 10.39
C ALA A 37 -1.42 -5.65 11.60
N GLY A 38 -2.53 -4.93 11.44
CA GLY A 38 -3.57 -4.82 12.47
C GLY A 38 -4.21 -6.17 12.83
N VAL A 39 -4.49 -7.02 11.84
CA VAL A 39 -5.01 -8.39 12.07
C VAL A 39 -3.99 -9.21 12.87
N ARG A 40 -2.72 -9.21 12.48
CA ARG A 40 -1.64 -9.88 13.21
C ARG A 40 -1.51 -9.39 14.65
N ARG A 41 -1.64 -8.08 14.90
CA ARG A 41 -1.57 -7.49 16.24
C ARG A 41 -2.75 -7.88 17.14
N ASN A 42 -3.95 -7.98 16.58
CA ASN A 42 -5.17 -8.29 17.34
C ASN A 42 -5.42 -9.79 17.53
N THR A 43 -5.03 -10.61 16.54
CA THR A 43 -5.34 -12.06 16.51
C THR A 43 -4.11 -12.96 16.61
N GLY A 44 -2.91 -12.43 16.35
CA GLY A 44 -1.68 -13.21 16.23
C GLY A 44 -1.52 -13.95 14.91
N LEU A 45 -2.49 -13.86 13.98
CA LEU A 45 -2.44 -14.55 12.70
C LEU A 45 -1.57 -13.79 11.70
N THR A 46 -0.63 -14.50 11.08
CA THR A 46 0.18 -14.00 9.96
C THR A 46 -0.10 -14.81 8.71
N PRO A 47 -0.05 -14.23 7.50
CA PRO A 47 -0.08 -15.02 6.27
C PRO A 47 1.04 -16.06 6.29
N ASP A 48 0.69 -17.28 5.89
CA ASP A 48 1.66 -18.35 5.73
C ASP A 48 2.45 -18.09 4.44
N LEU A 49 3.67 -17.58 4.60
CA LEU A 49 4.59 -17.35 3.48
C LEU A 49 5.24 -18.67 3.03
N ASP A 50 5.35 -19.67 3.91
CA ASP A 50 6.00 -20.94 3.56
C ASP A 50 5.19 -21.73 2.52
N MET A 51 3.91 -21.40 2.33
CA MET A 51 3.08 -21.88 1.23
C MET A 51 3.50 -21.38 -0.16
N LEU A 52 4.28 -20.30 -0.25
CA LEU A 52 4.71 -19.79 -1.57
C LEU A 52 5.89 -20.63 -2.08
N PRO A 53 5.84 -21.08 -3.35
CA PRO A 53 6.85 -21.98 -3.91
C PRO A 53 8.21 -21.31 -4.20
N ASN A 54 8.34 -19.99 -4.03
CA ASN A 54 9.51 -19.23 -4.44
C ASN A 54 10.04 -18.36 -3.29
N GLU A 55 11.32 -18.53 -2.97
CA GLU A 55 12.04 -17.76 -1.94
C GLU A 55 12.00 -16.24 -2.21
N SER A 56 12.08 -15.83 -3.48
CA SER A 56 11.96 -14.41 -3.84
C SER A 56 10.57 -13.87 -3.52
N ALA A 57 9.52 -14.65 -3.78
CA ALA A 57 8.15 -14.26 -3.45
C ALA A 57 7.97 -14.13 -1.94
N ASN A 58 8.55 -15.05 -1.15
CA ASN A 58 8.58 -14.96 0.30
C ASN A 58 9.26 -13.71 0.80
N TYR A 59 10.43 -13.40 0.25
CA TYR A 59 11.16 -12.19 0.61
C TYR A 59 10.33 -10.92 0.36
N TYR A 60 9.70 -10.80 -0.81
CA TYR A 60 8.87 -9.64 -1.13
C TYR A 60 7.58 -9.59 -0.31
N ALA A 61 6.95 -10.73 -0.05
CA ALA A 61 5.75 -10.81 0.78
C ALA A 61 6.07 -10.44 2.24
N GLN A 62 7.19 -10.93 2.78
CA GLN A 62 7.67 -10.55 4.10
C GLN A 62 7.91 -9.04 4.19
N LYS A 63 8.66 -8.47 3.23
CA LYS A 63 8.87 -7.02 3.18
C LYS A 63 7.57 -6.23 3.11
N TYR A 64 6.62 -6.70 2.32
CA TYR A 64 5.34 -6.04 2.17
C TYR A 64 4.56 -6.01 3.51
N LEU A 65 4.58 -7.11 4.26
CA LEU A 65 4.00 -7.18 5.60
C LEU A 65 4.76 -6.28 6.60
N ASP A 66 6.09 -6.29 6.58
CA ASP A 66 6.94 -5.48 7.46
C ASP A 66 6.69 -3.96 7.26
N ILE A 67 6.48 -3.54 6.01
CA ILE A 67 6.11 -2.17 5.67
C ILE A 67 4.75 -1.82 6.30
N GLY A 68 3.78 -2.73 6.22
CA GLY A 68 2.47 -2.58 6.84
C GLY A 68 2.55 -2.37 8.35
N GLU A 69 3.39 -3.15 9.03
CA GLU A 69 3.62 -3.01 10.48
C GLU A 69 4.24 -1.67 10.84
N SER A 70 5.25 -1.26 10.09
CA SER A 70 5.91 0.03 10.29
C SER A 70 4.91 1.18 10.14
N ILE A 71 4.10 1.16 9.08
CA ILE A 71 3.08 2.18 8.82
C ILE A 71 2.01 2.17 9.89
N PHE A 72 1.55 0.98 10.32
CA PHE A 72 0.59 0.84 11.40
C PHE A 72 1.16 1.43 12.70
N ASP A 73 2.39 1.10 13.07
CA ASP A 73 3.05 1.61 14.27
C ASP A 73 3.23 3.13 14.21
N TYR A 74 3.72 3.68 13.08
CA TYR A 74 3.83 5.13 12.90
C TYR A 74 2.47 5.83 12.98
N SER A 75 1.45 5.28 12.34
CA SER A 75 0.10 5.83 12.42
C SER A 75 -0.40 5.82 13.86
N SER A 76 -0.21 4.71 14.59
CA SER A 76 -0.63 4.60 15.99
C SER A 76 0.11 5.58 16.91
N ALA A 77 1.41 5.81 16.66
CA ALA A 77 2.21 6.78 17.38
C ALA A 77 1.75 8.21 17.09
N TYR A 78 1.48 8.53 15.83
CA TYR A 78 0.95 9.81 15.41
C TYR A 78 -0.43 10.08 16.03
N LEU A 79 -1.33 9.10 15.97
CA LEU A 79 -2.65 9.17 16.61
C LEU A 79 -2.51 9.34 18.11
N ARG A 80 -1.58 8.64 18.76
CA ARG A 80 -1.30 8.82 20.20
C ARG A 80 -0.83 10.24 20.55
N SER A 81 -0.06 10.89 19.69
CA SER A 81 0.40 12.27 19.89
C SER A 81 -0.64 13.34 19.53
N SER A 82 -1.73 12.94 18.88
CA SER A 82 -2.75 13.88 18.40
C SER A 82 -3.78 14.16 19.48
N ASP A 83 -4.13 15.44 19.68
CA ASP A 83 -5.16 15.89 20.61
C ASP A 83 -6.57 15.36 20.29
N TYR A 84 -6.77 14.84 19.07
CA TYR A 84 -8.03 14.25 18.62
C TYR A 84 -8.29 12.86 19.19
N PHE A 85 -7.26 12.17 19.68
CA PHE A 85 -7.38 10.80 20.17
C PHE A 85 -7.10 10.71 21.66
N LYS A 86 -8.04 10.12 22.40
CA LYS A 86 -7.89 9.82 23.82
C LYS A 86 -7.60 8.34 23.98
N ARG A 87 -6.64 8.00 24.85
CA ARG A 87 -6.44 6.62 25.27
C ARG A 87 -7.63 6.20 26.13
N SER A 88 -8.53 5.38 25.58
CA SER A 88 -9.55 4.71 26.38
C SER A 88 -8.82 3.74 27.32
N LYS A 89 -9.11 3.85 28.61
CA LYS A 89 -8.60 2.94 29.64
C LYS A 89 -9.21 1.56 29.50
#